data_AF-A0A938B8J9-F1
#
_entry.id   AF-A0A938B8J9-F1
#
_cell.length_a   1.000
_cell.length_b   1.000
_cell.length_c   1.000
_cell.angle_alpha   90.00
_cell.angle_beta   90.00
_cell.angle_gamma   90.00
#
_symmetry.space_group_name_H-M   'P 1'
#
loop_
_entity.id
_entity.type
_entity.pdbx_description
1 polymer ?
#
loop_
_entity_poly.entity_id
_entity_poly.type
_entity_poly.pdbx_seq_one_letter_code
_entity_poly.pdbx_strand_id
1 'polypeptide(L)'
;MHTIDSPAFPAAQYGVRELRLFYRKISAIGLSNWVEVQVIGNTKKTKSLIAGNNKGAIMFRFQPVKTDSIRVLVLDTNDAKEAGKGTLREGTVRLIEIAVYGFEKKPVVPELSKM
;
A
#
# COMPACT_ATOMS: atom_id res chain seq x y z
N MET A 1 -11.12 7.26 17.84
CA MET A 1 -11.51 7.12 16.42
C MET A 1 -10.53 7.96 15.62
N HIS A 2 -9.56 7.33 14.96
CA HIS A 2 -8.48 8.03 14.26
C HIS A 2 -8.67 7.88 12.74
N THR A 3 -9.52 8.73 12.16
CA THR A 3 -9.62 8.92 10.72
C THR A 3 -9.43 10.40 10.41
N ILE A 4 -8.66 10.72 9.37
CA ILE A 4 -8.47 12.10 8.90
C ILE A 4 -9.80 12.72 8.44
N ASP A 5 -10.81 11.88 8.17
CA ASP A 5 -12.15 12.33 7.79
C ASP A 5 -12.85 13.03 8.96
N SER A 6 -12.70 14.34 8.98
CA SER A 6 -13.35 15.26 9.91
C SER A 6 -14.02 16.37 9.11
N PRO A 7 -15.00 17.08 9.67
CA PRO A 7 -15.62 18.22 8.99
C PRO A 7 -14.60 19.30 8.55
N ALA A 8 -13.50 19.46 9.31
CA ALA A 8 -12.44 20.43 8.99
C ALA A 8 -11.47 19.95 7.91
N PHE A 9 -11.26 18.63 7.80
CA PHE A 9 -10.32 18.03 6.84
C PHE A 9 -10.94 16.80 6.15
N PRO A 10 -12.02 16.96 5.36
CA PRO A 10 -12.71 15.84 4.75
C PRO A 10 -11.78 15.09 3.78
N ALA A 11 -11.84 13.75 3.80
CA ALA A 11 -10.93 12.92 3.00
C ALA A 11 -11.11 13.14 1.48
N ALA A 12 -12.33 13.48 1.05
CA ALA A 12 -12.63 13.83 -0.33
C ALA A 12 -11.82 15.04 -0.83
N GLN A 13 -11.34 15.89 0.08
CA GLN A 13 -10.53 17.08 -0.25
C GLN A 13 -9.05 16.91 0.14
N TYR A 14 -8.74 16.25 1.26
CA TYR A 14 -7.39 16.22 1.84
C TYR A 14 -6.76 14.83 1.94
N GLY A 15 -7.48 13.79 1.51
CA GLY A 15 -7.03 12.40 1.59
C GLY A 15 -6.04 12.00 0.49
N VAL A 16 -5.40 10.84 0.68
CA VAL A 16 -4.59 10.20 -0.37
C VAL A 16 -5.50 9.77 -1.52
N ARG A 17 -5.13 10.18 -2.74
CA ARG A 17 -5.89 9.94 -3.97
C ARG A 17 -5.36 8.73 -4.71
N GLU A 18 -4.04 8.62 -4.80
CA GLU A 18 -3.34 7.60 -5.57
C GLU A 18 -2.15 7.02 -4.79
N LEU A 19 -2.04 5.70 -4.76
CA LEU A 19 -0.91 5.02 -4.13
C LEU A 19 -0.58 3.68 -4.81
N ARG A 20 0.63 3.19 -4.53
CA ARG A 20 1.08 1.83 -4.86
C ARG A 20 1.65 1.14 -3.63
N LEU A 21 1.57 -0.19 -3.62
CA LEU A 21 2.12 -1.02 -2.56
C LEU A 21 3.23 -1.92 -3.10
N PHE A 22 4.34 -1.97 -2.37
CA PHE A 22 5.50 -2.78 -2.69
C PHE A 22 5.86 -3.68 -1.52
N TYR A 23 6.45 -4.83 -1.81
CA TYR A 23 7.06 -5.70 -0.80
C TYR A 23 8.55 -5.87 -1.08
N ARG A 24 9.32 -6.09 -0.02
CA ARG A 24 10.74 -6.41 -0.13
C ARG A 24 10.89 -7.88 -0.54
N LYS A 25 11.54 -8.11 -1.68
CA LYS A 25 11.93 -9.44 -2.15
C LYS A 25 13.44 -9.59 -1.98
N ILE A 26 13.86 -10.56 -1.17
CA ILE A 26 15.26 -10.93 -1.01
C ILE A 26 15.53 -12.12 -1.94
N SER A 27 16.54 -12.00 -2.81
CA SER A 27 16.97 -13.07 -3.69
C SER A 27 17.74 -14.15 -2.93
N ALA A 28 17.98 -15.31 -3.55
CA ALA A 28 18.77 -16.38 -2.95
C ALA A 28 20.21 -15.95 -2.61
N ILE A 29 20.74 -14.94 -3.31
CA ILE A 29 22.08 -14.36 -3.08
C ILE A 29 22.06 -13.13 -2.15
N GLY A 30 20.96 -12.90 -1.43
CA GLY A 30 20.86 -11.84 -0.41
C GLY A 30 20.57 -10.42 -0.95
N LEU A 31 20.45 -10.23 -2.27
CA LEU A 31 20.09 -8.93 -2.85
C LEU A 31 18.61 -8.63 -2.62
N SER A 32 18.30 -7.42 -2.17
CA SER A 32 16.92 -6.98 -1.97
C SER A 32 16.43 -6.06 -3.08
N ASN A 33 15.24 -6.33 -3.59
CA ASN A 33 14.52 -5.46 -4.52
C ASN A 33 13.11 -5.17 -4.00
N TRP A 34 12.57 -4.01 -4.36
CA TRP A 34 11.17 -3.66 -4.11
C TRP A 34 10.33 -4.08 -5.31
N VAL A 35 9.35 -4.94 -5.06
CA VAL A 35 8.47 -5.48 -6.11
C VAL A 35 7.05 -5.01 -5.81
N GLU A 36 6.36 -4.46 -6.83
CA GLU A 36 4.98 -4.02 -6.69
C GLU A 36 4.07 -5.24 -6.43
N VAL A 37 3.15 -5.13 -5.47
CA VAL A 37 2.20 -6.22 -5.21
C VAL A 37 1.25 -6.38 -6.40
N GLN A 38 0.70 -7.58 -6.60
CA GLN A 38 -0.38 -7.77 -7.57
C GLN A 38 -1.74 -7.63 -6.87
N VAL A 39 -2.49 -6.56 -7.16
CA VAL A 39 -3.82 -6.32 -6.57
C VAL A 39 -4.83 -7.35 -7.09
N ILE A 40 -5.61 -7.96 -6.19
CA ILE A 40 -6.67 -8.92 -6.54
C ILE A 40 -7.86 -8.16 -7.13
N GLY A 41 -8.45 -8.70 -8.20
CA GLY A 41 -9.59 -8.07 -8.90
C GLY A 41 -9.17 -7.06 -9.97
N ASN A 42 -7.88 -6.79 -10.13
CA ASN A 42 -7.37 -5.96 -11.21
C ASN A 42 -6.89 -6.84 -12.38
N THR A 43 -7.65 -6.84 -13.47
CA THR A 43 -7.39 -7.69 -14.65
C THR A 43 -6.31 -7.13 -15.58
N LYS A 44 -5.86 -5.89 -15.35
CA LYS A 44 -4.80 -5.26 -16.14
C LYS A 44 -3.45 -5.46 -15.44
N LYS A 45 -2.56 -6.26 -16.05
CA LYS A 45 -1.19 -6.57 -15.59
C LYS A 45 -0.30 -5.36 -15.23
N THR A 46 -0.71 -4.14 -15.57
CA THR A 46 0.12 -2.93 -15.53
C THR A 46 -0.35 -1.84 -14.56
N LYS A 47 -1.38 -2.07 -13.74
CA LYS A 47 -1.83 -1.02 -12.79
C LYS A 47 -2.20 -1.59 -11.42
N SER A 48 -1.22 -1.97 -10.60
CA SER A 48 -1.45 -2.10 -9.15
C SER A 48 -1.62 -0.75 -8.43
N LEU A 49 -1.75 0.33 -9.21
CA LEU A 49 -2.21 1.63 -8.79
C LEU A 49 -3.61 1.54 -8.17
N ILE A 50 -3.70 1.94 -6.90
CA ILE A 50 -4.97 2.25 -6.24
C ILE A 50 -5.21 3.73 -6.44
N ALA A 51 -6.26 4.09 -7.18
CA ALA A 51 -6.52 5.45 -7.63
C ALA A 51 -7.94 5.91 -7.33
N GLY A 52 -8.13 7.23 -7.36
CA GLY A 52 -9.43 7.87 -7.26
C GLY A 52 -10.07 7.75 -5.87
N ASN A 53 -9.27 7.53 -4.83
CA ASN A 53 -9.81 7.46 -3.49
C ASN A 53 -10.27 8.85 -3.03
N ASN A 54 -11.57 8.97 -2.78
CA ASN A 54 -12.22 10.13 -2.18
C ASN A 54 -12.83 9.83 -0.80
N LYS A 55 -12.48 8.66 -0.24
CA LYS A 55 -12.95 8.20 1.07
C LYS A 55 -11.82 8.26 2.09
N GLY A 56 -12.15 8.33 3.38
CA GLY A 56 -11.16 8.34 4.47
C GLY A 56 -10.35 7.06 4.64
N ALA A 57 -10.75 5.96 3.98
CA ALA A 57 -10.12 4.65 4.10
C ALA A 57 -9.89 4.02 2.72
N ILE A 58 -8.70 3.43 2.56
CA ILE A 58 -8.31 2.67 1.36
C ILE A 58 -8.15 1.21 1.77
N MET A 59 -9.03 0.34 1.28
CA MET A 59 -8.98 -1.09 1.54
C MET A 59 -8.86 -1.86 0.22
N PHE A 60 -7.83 -2.69 0.10
CA PHE A 60 -7.62 -3.55 -1.07
C PHE A 60 -6.97 -4.87 -0.65
N ARG A 61 -7.12 -5.88 -1.50
CA ARG A 61 -6.46 -7.18 -1.36
C ARG A 61 -5.41 -7.35 -2.45
N PHE A 62 -4.34 -8.08 -2.14
CA PHE A 62 -3.28 -8.38 -3.09
C PHE A 62 -2.89 -9.86 -2.99
N GLN A 63 -2.26 -10.39 -4.02
CA GLN A 63 -1.76 -11.76 -4.04
C GLN A 63 -0.81 -11.98 -2.84
N PRO A 64 -0.98 -13.05 -2.04
CA PRO A 64 -0.14 -13.28 -0.87
C PRO A 64 1.35 -13.29 -1.22
N VAL A 65 2.15 -12.59 -0.42
CA VAL A 65 3.61 -12.55 -0.56
C VAL A 65 4.28 -12.87 0.77
N LYS A 66 5.42 -13.56 0.72
CA LYS A 66 6.29 -13.74 1.88
C LYS A 66 7.30 -12.60 1.92
N THR A 67 7.24 -11.77 2.95
CA THR A 67 8.13 -10.61 3.12
C THR A 67 8.24 -10.23 4.59
N ASP A 68 9.30 -9.52 4.92
CA ASP A 68 9.55 -8.87 6.21
C ASP A 68 9.18 -7.38 6.16
N SER A 69 8.86 -6.84 4.99
CA SER A 69 8.73 -5.39 4.81
C SER A 69 7.80 -5.01 3.66
N ILE A 70 6.97 -4.00 3.93
CA ILE A 70 6.06 -3.39 2.98
C ILE A 70 6.41 -1.90 2.83
N ARG A 71 6.20 -1.36 1.63
CA ARG A 71 6.36 0.06 1.33
C ARG A 71 5.12 0.58 0.62
N VAL A 72 4.58 1.67 1.14
CA VAL A 72 3.52 2.46 0.49
C VAL A 72 4.18 3.62 -0.24
N LEU A 73 3.92 3.74 -1.54
CA LEU A 73 4.30 4.89 -2.34
C LEU A 73 3.04 5.71 -2.61
N VAL A 74 2.93 6.88 -1.98
CA VAL A 74 1.87 7.85 -2.29
C VAL A 74 2.28 8.60 -3.54
N LEU A 75 1.41 8.59 -4.55
CA LEU A 75 1.63 9.26 -5.82
C LEU A 75 0.87 10.57 -5.92
N ASP A 76 -0.30 10.65 -5.26
CA ASP A 76 -1.11 11.85 -5.29
C ASP A 76 -2.08 11.97 -4.11
N THR A 77 -2.53 13.21 -3.88
CA THR A 77 -3.47 13.60 -2.82
C THR A 77 -4.60 14.46 -3.39
N ASN A 78 -5.76 14.48 -2.74
CA ASN A 78 -6.93 15.21 -3.25
C ASN A 78 -6.75 16.74 -3.22
N ASP A 79 -5.82 17.25 -2.39
CA ASP A 79 -5.47 18.67 -2.32
C ASP A 79 -4.27 19.04 -3.18
N ALA A 80 -3.72 18.10 -3.96
CA ALA A 80 -2.55 18.36 -4.78
C ALA A 80 -2.85 19.37 -5.89
N LYS A 81 -2.03 20.42 -5.97
CA LYS A 81 -2.11 21.48 -6.98
C LYS A 81 -0.88 21.44 -7.88
N GLU A 82 -1.00 21.99 -9.08
CA GLU A 82 0.16 22.20 -9.95
C GLU A 82 1.16 23.13 -9.26
N ALA A 83 2.43 22.74 -9.28
CA ALA A 83 3.52 23.52 -8.72
C ALA A 83 4.56 23.81 -9.81
N GLY A 84 4.69 25.08 -10.18
CA GLY A 84 5.61 25.52 -11.23
C GLY A 84 5.11 25.27 -12.66
N LYS A 85 6.04 25.03 -13.59
CA LYS A 85 5.74 24.71 -15.00
C LYS A 85 5.92 23.22 -15.25
N GLY A 86 4.88 22.53 -15.73
CA GLY A 86 4.93 21.12 -16.14
C GLY A 86 3.94 20.23 -15.39
N THR A 87 4.25 18.94 -15.26
CA THR A 87 3.39 17.92 -14.61
C THR A 87 3.62 17.79 -13.10
N LEU A 88 4.42 18.68 -12.52
CA LEU A 88 4.78 18.62 -11.11
C LEU A 88 3.59 19.08 -10.26
N ARG A 89 3.18 18.24 -9.32
CA ARG A 89 2.07 18.51 -8.40
C ARG A 89 2.57 18.43 -6.97
N GLU A 90 2.15 19.38 -6.16
CA GLU A 90 2.45 19.42 -4.72
C GLU A 90 1.16 19.29 -3.93
N GLY A 91 1.19 18.41 -2.94
CA GLY A 91 0.11 18.16 -2.01
C GLY A 91 0.67 17.66 -0.69
N THR A 92 -0.18 17.57 0.33
CA THR A 92 0.26 17.15 1.66
C THR A 92 -0.20 15.72 1.94
N VAL A 93 0.75 14.82 2.15
CA VAL A 93 0.44 13.44 2.55
C VAL A 93 -0.05 13.43 3.99
N ARG A 94 -1.30 13.01 4.19
CA ARG A 94 -1.89 12.82 5.52
C ARG A 94 -2.29 11.36 5.67
N LEU A 95 -1.62 10.65 6.56
CA LEU A 95 -1.86 9.24 6.89
C LEU A 95 -1.87 9.09 8.40
N ILE A 96 -2.86 8.37 8.92
CA ILE A 96 -2.94 8.04 10.35
C ILE A 96 -2.43 6.63 10.60
N GLU A 97 -2.91 5.67 9.81
CA GLU A 97 -2.67 4.26 10.06
C GLU A 97 -2.46 3.50 8.75
N ILE A 98 -1.53 2.55 8.78
CA ILE A 98 -1.35 1.54 7.76
C ILE A 98 -1.37 0.19 8.47
N ALA A 99 -2.39 -0.62 8.18
CA ALA A 99 -2.51 -1.97 8.70
C ALA A 99 -2.34 -2.98 7.55
N VAL A 100 -1.46 -3.96 7.76
CA VAL A 100 -1.22 -5.06 6.82
C VAL A 100 -1.55 -6.37 7.50
N TYR A 101 -2.37 -7.18 6.85
CA TYR A 101 -2.84 -8.46 7.38
C TYR A 101 -2.27 -9.60 6.53
N GLY A 102 -1.89 -10.69 7.19
CA GLY A 102 -1.39 -11.89 6.54
C GLY A 102 -1.57 -13.10 7.43
N PHE A 103 -1.33 -14.29 6.87
CA PHE A 103 -1.27 -15.50 7.65
C PHE A 103 0.11 -15.64 8.27
N GLU A 104 0.20 -15.86 9.58
CA GLU A 104 1.44 -16.29 10.19
C GLU A 104 1.86 -17.64 9.61
N LYS A 105 3.17 -17.84 9.45
CA LYS A 105 3.69 -19.15 9.10
C LYS A 105 3.29 -20.09 10.25
N LYS A 106 2.45 -21.10 9.97
CA LYS A 106 2.17 -22.15 10.97
C LYS A 106 3.51 -22.61 11.55
N PRO A 107 3.68 -22.66 12.88
CA PRO A 107 4.88 -23.24 13.45
C PRO A 107 5.02 -24.65 12.88
N VAL A 108 6.21 -24.95 12.36
CA VAL A 108 6.55 -26.32 12.00
C VAL A 108 6.59 -27.06 13.33
N VAL A 109 5.50 -27.74 13.68
CA VAL A 109 5.55 -28.76 14.72
C VAL A 109 6.51 -29.81 14.15
N PRO A 110 7.67 -30.08 14.77
CA PRO A 110 8.47 -31.22 14.37
C PRO A 110 7.56 -32.43 14.57
N GLU A 111 7.10 -33.04 13.48
CA GLU A 111 6.55 -34.37 13.58
C GLU A 111 7.61 -35.19 14.29
N LEU A 112 7.25 -35.73 15.46
CA LEU A 112 7.96 -36.85 16.06
C LEU A 112 7.98 -37.93 14.98
N SER A 113 9.04 -37.92 14.17
CA SER A 113 9.42 -39.02 13.30
C SER A 113 9.73 -40.16 14.24
N LYS A 114 8.64 -40.90 14.49
CA LYS A 114 8.45 -42.19 15.12
C LYS A 114 9.76 -42.88 15.51
N MET A 115 9.81 -43.18 16.81
CA MET A 115 10.50 -44.33 17.40
C MET A 115 10.47 -45.56 16.50
#